data_AF-R9AFG7-F1
#
_entry.id   AF-R9AFG7-F1
#
_cell.length_a   1.000
_cell.length_b   1.000
_cell.length_c   1.000
_cell.angle_alpha   90.00
_cell.angle_beta   90.00
_cell.angle_gamma   90.00
#
_symmetry.space_group_name_H-M   'P 1'
#
loop_
_entity.id
_entity.type
_entity.pdbx_description
1 polymer ?
#
loop_
_entity_poly.entity_id
_entity_poly.type
_entity_poly.pdbx_seq_one_letter_code
_entity_poly.pdbx_strand_id
1 'polypeptide(L)'
;MKLTALSLAAIAASTNATPLSIRGLFGGKDKSDNHEQHEVKLLGHTEPTTEYRTFKDVENVPAHVKKDDYPLPVCKDGIKERRNYASLSYEERKNFGDALKCMQQKESLNLDGYKMTDRIADFIRLHQWPGADVHWVASFLPWHRGLTLIYEQQLQECGYDGLLPYWAWENDFADVTKAPVWDGDMDAGLGSLGHTDMDRPLNASAVVDGVFANYDITYTYDHKIGRRLRSNFYPGGPNIAGKYFEYGRSPEWIQYYQSFDNYLNFSTLLEGYDPLDPRAFLGPSSHGSIHLLTGGDMATGDTNNTSPADPLFFLHHANVDRHWMAWQMRDKENRLYAYEGNTQYDFTTGIRAGINADEDQVLYYGSAPGSKNIAVKHLLSPEDSWCYTYTDLDKVIPKFWEARTDAFSGAGEIDQDAVNP
;
A
#
# COMPACT_ATOMS: atom_id res chain seq x y z
N MET A 1 -32.78 60.67 14.38
CA MET A 1 -31.47 61.35 14.34
C MET A 1 -30.82 60.98 13.00
N LYS A 2 -30.54 61.98 12.15
CA LYS A 2 -29.80 61.86 10.86
C LYS A 2 -28.38 61.33 11.12
N LEU A 3 -27.67 60.60 10.25
CA LEU A 3 -27.16 60.87 8.89
C LEU A 3 -26.89 59.51 8.17
N THR A 4 -27.39 59.20 6.96
CA THR A 4 -26.84 59.44 5.58
C THR A 4 -25.39 58.95 5.36
N ALA A 5 -24.94 58.38 4.24
CA ALA A 5 -25.47 57.79 2.99
C ALA A 5 -24.23 57.48 2.09
N LEU A 6 -24.46 56.73 0.98
CA LEU A 6 -23.60 56.50 -0.21
C LEU A 6 -22.55 55.38 -0.11
N SER A 7 -22.38 54.49 -1.10
CA SER A 7 -22.86 54.48 -2.50
C SER A 7 -22.70 53.10 -3.15
N LEU A 8 -23.67 52.78 -4.04
CA LEU A 8 -23.62 52.12 -5.38
C LEU A 8 -22.48 51.15 -5.73
N ALA A 9 -22.61 50.22 -6.68
CA ALA A 9 -23.66 49.50 -7.41
C ALA A 9 -22.89 48.60 -8.40
N ALA A 10 -23.49 47.50 -8.83
CA ALA A 10 -22.88 46.47 -9.69
C ALA A 10 -22.39 46.96 -11.06
N ILE A 11 -21.35 46.30 -11.60
CA ILE A 11 -21.12 46.13 -13.04
C ILE A 11 -20.70 44.67 -13.29
N ALA A 12 -21.44 44.00 -14.16
CA ALA A 12 -21.10 42.73 -14.80
C ALA A 12 -20.54 42.99 -16.22
N ALA A 13 -19.58 42.18 -16.67
CA ALA A 13 -19.23 41.82 -18.07
C ALA A 13 -17.81 41.18 -18.05
N SER A 14 -17.65 39.85 -18.19
CA SER A 14 -17.61 39.04 -19.42
C SER A 14 -16.35 39.18 -20.28
N THR A 15 -15.73 38.01 -20.52
CA THR A 15 -14.96 37.56 -21.73
C THR A 15 -13.42 37.64 -21.78
N ASN A 16 -12.86 36.42 -21.96
CA ASN A 16 -11.80 35.97 -22.89
C ASN A 16 -10.30 36.03 -22.53
N ALA A 17 -9.71 34.80 -22.52
CA ALA A 17 -8.41 34.35 -23.07
C ALA A 17 -7.13 35.00 -22.52
N THR A 18 -6.01 34.35 -22.18
CA THR A 18 -5.37 33.05 -22.49
C THR A 18 -4.18 32.94 -21.52
N PRO A 19 -3.74 31.77 -21.02
CA PRO A 19 -2.54 31.70 -20.19
C PRO A 19 -1.26 31.83 -21.05
N LEU A 20 -0.41 32.79 -20.69
CA LEU A 20 0.92 33.00 -21.28
C LEU A 20 1.85 31.82 -20.95
N SER A 21 2.52 31.29 -21.98
CA SER A 21 3.58 30.30 -21.84
C SER A 21 4.87 30.93 -21.31
N ILE A 22 5.47 30.34 -20.30
CA ILE A 22 6.87 30.61 -19.92
C ILE A 22 7.76 29.68 -20.75
N ARG A 23 8.19 30.20 -21.91
CA ARG A 23 9.34 29.69 -22.68
C ARG A 23 10.28 30.87 -22.87
N GLY A 24 11.49 30.80 -22.33
CA GLY A 24 12.47 31.85 -22.62
C GLY A 24 13.66 31.98 -21.69
N LEU A 25 14.22 30.89 -21.16
CA LEU A 25 15.60 30.88 -20.66
C LEU A 25 16.24 29.57 -21.12
N PHE A 26 17.47 29.67 -21.63
CA PHE A 26 18.26 28.63 -22.33
C PHE A 26 17.99 28.51 -23.83
N GLY A 27 18.59 29.44 -24.57
CA GLY A 27 18.90 29.25 -25.99
C GLY A 27 20.03 28.24 -26.15
N GLY A 28 19.76 27.22 -26.97
CA GLY A 28 20.75 26.29 -27.50
C GLY A 28 20.12 25.58 -28.69
N LYS A 29 20.52 25.95 -29.91
CA LYS A 29 20.29 25.12 -31.09
C LYS A 29 21.25 23.96 -30.99
N ASP A 30 20.76 22.73 -31.09
CA ASP A 30 21.47 21.75 -31.89
C ASP A 30 20.55 20.72 -32.51
N LYS A 31 20.91 20.39 -33.75
CA LYS A 31 20.38 19.30 -34.54
C LYS A 31 21.05 18.01 -34.08
N SER A 32 20.29 16.96 -33.81
CA SER A 32 20.63 15.61 -34.27
C SER A 32 19.45 14.69 -34.02
N ASP A 33 19.01 14.06 -35.10
CA ASP A 33 18.33 12.77 -35.05
C ASP A 33 19.23 11.80 -34.27
N ASN A 34 18.77 11.38 -33.10
CA ASN A 34 19.19 10.14 -32.46
C ASN A 34 17.97 9.59 -31.73
N HIS A 35 17.24 8.72 -32.43
CA HIS A 35 16.42 7.70 -31.78
C HIS A 35 17.37 6.75 -31.05
N GLU A 36 17.81 7.11 -29.85
CA GLU A 36 18.31 6.11 -28.91
C GLU A 36 17.11 5.29 -28.44
N GLN A 37 16.99 4.09 -29.00
CA GLN A 37 16.23 3.00 -28.38
C GLN A 37 16.92 2.70 -27.04
N HIS A 38 16.46 3.31 -25.97
CA HIS A 38 16.88 2.94 -24.63
C HIS A 38 16.30 1.56 -24.31
N GLU A 39 17.17 0.54 -24.24
CA GLU A 39 16.83 -0.77 -23.68
C GLU A 39 16.13 -0.61 -22.33
N VAL A 40 14.93 -1.18 -22.22
CA VAL A 40 14.25 -1.39 -20.94
C VAL A 40 14.95 -2.55 -20.24
N LYS A 41 15.88 -2.24 -19.33
CA LYS A 41 16.42 -3.23 -18.39
C LYS A 41 15.51 -3.32 -17.17
N LEU A 42 14.72 -4.38 -17.12
CA LEU A 42 14.15 -4.89 -15.88
C LEU A 42 15.23 -5.75 -15.17
N LEU A 43 15.54 -5.39 -13.93
CA LEU A 43 16.13 -6.20 -12.84
C LEU A 43 17.63 -6.57 -12.92
N GLY A 44 18.43 -6.00 -12.01
CA GLY A 44 19.48 -6.78 -11.32
C GLY A 44 18.79 -7.57 -10.20
N HIS A 45 19.08 -8.84 -9.91
CA HIS A 45 20.29 -9.63 -10.14
C HIS A 45 20.02 -11.04 -10.69
N THR A 46 21.09 -11.57 -11.30
CA THR A 46 21.35 -12.93 -11.81
C THR A 46 20.39 -13.43 -12.89
N GLU A 47 20.85 -13.43 -14.14
CA GLU A 47 20.12 -14.05 -15.25
C GLU A 47 19.76 -15.50 -14.93
N PRO A 48 18.48 -15.83 -15.16
CA PRO A 48 18.21 -16.88 -16.12
C PRO A 48 17.20 -16.36 -17.15
N THR A 49 17.64 -15.90 -18.32
CA THR A 49 16.82 -15.94 -19.55
C THR A 49 15.38 -15.39 -19.43
N THR A 50 15.15 -14.32 -18.65
CA THR A 50 13.80 -13.80 -18.42
C THR A 50 13.23 -13.27 -19.72
N GLU A 51 12.28 -14.02 -20.29
CA GLU A 51 11.53 -13.54 -21.44
C GLU A 51 10.43 -12.61 -20.94
N TYR A 52 10.19 -11.57 -21.71
CA TYR A 52 9.12 -10.62 -21.49
C TYR A 52 8.09 -10.76 -22.61
N ARG A 53 6.83 -10.57 -22.25
CA ARG A 53 5.70 -10.36 -23.16
C ARG A 53 5.23 -8.93 -23.05
N THR A 54 4.28 -8.55 -23.89
CA THR A 54 3.63 -7.25 -23.78
C THR A 54 2.27 -7.35 -23.10
N PHE A 55 1.76 -6.22 -22.62
CA PHE A 55 0.39 -6.15 -22.12
C PHE A 55 -0.65 -6.45 -23.23
N LYS A 56 -0.31 -6.29 -24.51
CA LYS A 56 -1.17 -6.76 -25.63
C LYS A 56 -1.44 -8.26 -25.59
N ASP A 57 -0.47 -9.03 -25.10
CA ASP A 57 -0.54 -10.48 -25.00
C ASP A 57 -1.33 -10.94 -23.76
N VAL A 58 -1.84 -10.04 -22.91
CA VAL A 58 -2.70 -10.43 -21.78
C VAL A 58 -4.05 -10.88 -22.30
N GLU A 59 -4.42 -12.11 -21.97
CA GLU A 59 -5.74 -12.66 -22.26
C GLU A 59 -6.76 -12.07 -21.26
N ASN A 60 -8.03 -11.96 -21.65
CA ASN A 60 -9.13 -11.50 -20.78
C ASN A 60 -9.10 -10.02 -20.33
N VAL A 61 -8.39 -9.14 -21.04
CA VAL A 61 -8.49 -7.69 -20.82
C VAL A 61 -9.83 -7.17 -21.39
N PRO A 62 -10.65 -6.45 -20.60
CA PRO A 62 -11.89 -5.84 -21.08
C PRO A 62 -11.66 -4.84 -22.21
N ALA A 63 -12.63 -4.71 -23.12
CA ALA A 63 -12.50 -3.87 -24.31
C ALA A 63 -12.27 -2.36 -24.03
N HIS A 64 -12.64 -1.88 -22.83
CA HIS A 64 -12.43 -0.48 -22.44
C HIS A 64 -10.99 -0.21 -21.97
N VAL A 65 -10.25 -1.23 -21.54
CA VAL A 65 -8.85 -1.09 -21.09
C VAL A 65 -7.94 -1.07 -22.32
N LYS A 66 -7.14 -0.01 -22.50
CA LYS A 66 -6.26 0.11 -23.67
C LYS A 66 -5.01 -0.75 -23.50
N LYS A 67 -4.87 -1.79 -24.31
CA LYS A 67 -3.64 -2.60 -24.40
C LYS A 67 -2.46 -1.82 -24.98
N ASP A 68 -1.25 -2.08 -24.48
CA ASP A 68 0.01 -1.44 -24.94
C ASP A 68 1.21 -2.40 -24.90
N ASP A 69 2.38 -1.91 -25.31
CA ASP A 69 3.62 -2.69 -25.40
C ASP A 69 4.45 -2.68 -24.11
N TYR A 70 3.82 -2.43 -22.95
CA TYR A 70 4.53 -2.45 -21.67
C TYR A 70 5.12 -3.85 -21.40
N PRO A 71 6.42 -3.97 -21.04
CA PRO A 71 7.08 -5.25 -20.86
C PRO A 71 6.68 -5.90 -19.54
N LEU A 72 6.09 -7.10 -19.63
CA LEU A 72 5.64 -7.91 -18.51
C LEU A 72 6.40 -9.24 -18.47
N PRO A 73 6.68 -9.81 -17.30
CA PRO A 73 7.31 -11.12 -17.20
C PRO A 73 6.46 -12.21 -17.89
N VAL A 74 7.14 -13.17 -18.51
CA VAL A 74 6.51 -14.43 -18.95
C VAL A 74 6.54 -15.42 -17.79
N CYS A 75 5.39 -16.01 -17.48
CA CYS A 75 5.25 -16.99 -16.40
C CYS A 75 5.76 -18.38 -16.81
N LYS A 76 7.05 -18.48 -17.17
CA LYS A 76 7.69 -19.73 -17.65
C LYS A 76 7.58 -20.87 -16.62
N ASP A 77 7.73 -20.52 -15.34
CA ASP A 77 7.64 -21.45 -14.22
C ASP A 77 6.21 -21.54 -13.65
N GLY A 78 5.21 -21.03 -14.39
CA GLY A 78 3.83 -20.89 -13.92
C GLY A 78 3.63 -19.69 -13.01
N ILE A 79 2.42 -19.61 -12.43
CA ILE A 79 2.06 -18.61 -11.42
C ILE A 79 2.66 -19.04 -10.09
N LYS A 80 3.43 -18.15 -9.46
CA LYS A 80 4.08 -18.41 -8.16
C LYS A 80 3.20 -17.91 -7.01
N GLU A 81 3.29 -18.55 -5.85
CA GLU A 81 2.42 -18.23 -4.70
C GLU A 81 3.20 -17.47 -3.62
N ARG A 82 2.77 -16.24 -3.29
CA ARG A 82 3.16 -15.56 -2.06
C ARG A 82 2.58 -16.34 -0.88
N ARG A 83 3.40 -16.59 0.14
CA ARG A 83 3.06 -17.42 1.30
C ARG A 83 2.94 -16.59 2.58
N ASN A 84 2.09 -17.06 3.50
CA ASN A 84 1.99 -16.48 4.83
C ASN A 84 3.35 -16.59 5.53
N TYR A 85 3.85 -15.51 6.12
CA TYR A 85 5.10 -15.52 6.88
C TYR A 85 5.11 -16.62 7.95
N ALA A 86 3.97 -16.90 8.56
CA ALA A 86 3.80 -17.96 9.56
C ALA A 86 4.05 -19.38 9.04
N SER A 87 3.95 -19.62 7.72
CA SER A 87 4.17 -20.93 7.12
C SER A 87 5.61 -21.13 6.61
N LEU A 88 6.45 -20.10 6.66
CA LEU A 88 7.85 -20.19 6.26
C LEU A 88 8.65 -20.98 7.31
N SER A 89 9.50 -21.88 6.82
CA SER A 89 10.50 -22.56 7.63
C SER A 89 11.53 -21.57 8.19
N TYR A 90 12.33 -22.03 9.15
CA TYR A 90 13.41 -21.21 9.70
C TYR A 90 14.39 -20.74 8.61
N GLU A 91 14.81 -21.65 7.71
CA GLU A 91 15.76 -21.30 6.64
C GLU A 91 15.18 -20.28 5.64
N GLU A 92 13.89 -20.38 5.32
CA GLU A 92 13.21 -19.40 4.46
C GLU A 92 13.11 -18.03 5.14
N ARG A 93 12.77 -18.00 6.44
CA ARG A 93 12.77 -16.75 7.24
C ARG A 93 14.16 -16.17 7.38
N LYS A 94 15.19 -17.02 7.51
CA LYS A 94 16.58 -16.61 7.51
C LYS A 94 17.02 -16.02 6.17
N ASN A 95 16.70 -16.64 5.03
CA ASN A 95 17.02 -16.08 3.71
C ASN A 95 16.34 -14.72 3.49
N PHE A 96 15.09 -14.57 3.93
CA PHE A 96 14.40 -13.27 3.94
C PHE A 96 15.11 -12.25 4.85
N GLY A 97 15.49 -12.66 6.06
CA GLY A 97 16.23 -11.83 7.02
C GLY A 97 17.61 -11.39 6.52
N ASP A 98 18.36 -12.28 5.86
CA ASP A 98 19.65 -11.99 5.24
C ASP A 98 19.49 -10.94 4.11
N ALA A 99 18.43 -11.04 3.31
CA ALA A 99 18.15 -10.06 2.26
C ALA A 99 17.78 -8.68 2.84
N LEU A 100 17.03 -8.63 3.94
CA LEU A 100 16.74 -7.38 4.66
C LEU A 100 18.01 -6.74 5.22
N LYS A 101 18.89 -7.53 5.86
CA LYS A 101 20.21 -7.06 6.33
C LYS A 101 21.07 -6.53 5.17
N CYS A 102 21.00 -7.15 4.00
CA CYS A 102 21.64 -6.64 2.80
C CYS A 102 21.08 -5.27 2.39
N MET A 103 19.75 -5.09 2.35
CA MET A 103 19.13 -3.81 2.01
C MET A 103 19.53 -2.68 2.97
N GLN A 104 19.69 -2.96 4.26
CA GLN A 104 20.18 -1.99 5.26
C GLN A 104 21.60 -1.47 4.97
N GLN A 105 22.41 -2.21 4.22
CA GLN A 105 23.80 -1.86 3.89
C GLN A 105 24.00 -1.48 2.43
N LYS A 106 22.99 -1.73 1.58
CA LYS A 106 23.07 -1.54 0.14
C LYS A 106 22.89 -0.07 -0.20
N GLU A 107 23.65 0.39 -1.20
CA GLU A 107 23.57 1.77 -1.65
C GLU A 107 22.14 2.12 -2.11
N SER A 108 21.74 3.35 -1.79
CA SER A 108 20.50 3.95 -2.28
C SER A 108 20.41 3.88 -3.80
N LEU A 109 19.18 3.68 -4.29
CA LEU A 109 18.80 3.71 -5.69
C LEU A 109 18.94 5.10 -6.33
N ASN A 110 19.21 6.14 -5.53
CA ASN A 110 19.35 7.52 -5.97
C ASN A 110 18.10 7.98 -6.76
N LEU A 111 16.93 7.74 -6.16
CA LEU A 111 15.62 7.98 -6.78
C LEU A 111 15.48 9.44 -7.20
N ASP A 112 15.38 9.70 -8.50
CA ASP A 112 15.28 11.03 -9.13
C ASP A 112 16.40 11.99 -8.72
N GLY A 113 17.60 11.45 -8.50
CA GLY A 113 18.78 12.22 -8.08
C GLY A 113 18.84 12.51 -6.57
N TYR A 114 17.91 11.94 -5.78
CA TYR A 114 17.96 11.99 -4.33
C TYR A 114 18.62 10.74 -3.78
N LYS A 115 19.87 10.89 -3.34
CA LYS A 115 20.63 9.83 -2.68
C LYS A 115 20.24 9.71 -1.20
N MET A 116 19.60 8.61 -0.84
CA MET A 116 19.32 8.24 0.56
C MET A 116 20.51 7.52 1.18
N THR A 117 20.42 7.19 2.46
CA THR A 117 21.51 6.52 3.21
C THR A 117 21.70 5.07 2.81
N ASP A 118 20.60 4.36 2.55
CA ASP A 118 20.59 2.95 2.19
C ASP A 118 19.33 2.63 1.37
N ARG A 119 19.18 1.36 0.98
CA ARG A 119 18.05 0.90 0.20
C ARG A 119 16.72 0.98 0.94
N ILE A 120 16.69 0.81 2.26
CA ILE A 120 15.45 0.91 3.06
C ILE A 120 14.97 2.36 3.09
N ALA A 121 15.88 3.32 3.28
CA ALA A 121 15.58 4.74 3.28
C ALA A 121 14.98 5.25 1.95
N ASP A 122 15.31 4.62 0.81
CA ASP A 122 14.64 4.90 -0.47
C ASP A 122 13.14 4.63 -0.40
N PHE A 123 12.72 3.53 0.24
CA PHE A 123 11.31 3.16 0.34
C PHE A 123 10.55 4.05 1.31
N ILE A 124 11.19 4.48 2.40
CA ILE A 124 10.62 5.48 3.30
C ILE A 124 10.29 6.75 2.50
N ARG A 125 11.27 7.27 1.75
CA ARG A 125 11.09 8.46 0.91
C ARG A 125 10.02 8.24 -0.16
N LEU A 126 10.04 7.07 -0.80
CA LEU A 126 9.18 6.77 -1.93
C LEU A 126 7.69 6.73 -1.55
N HIS A 127 7.39 6.30 -0.33
CA HIS A 127 6.04 6.33 0.24
C HIS A 127 5.66 7.69 0.81
N GLN A 128 6.59 8.32 1.52
CA GLN A 128 6.35 9.59 2.19
C GLN A 128 6.03 10.74 1.22
N TRP A 129 6.69 10.77 0.06
CA TRP A 129 6.55 11.87 -0.91
C TRP A 129 5.15 11.98 -1.53
N PRO A 130 4.55 10.93 -2.12
CA PRO A 130 3.18 11.00 -2.64
C PRO A 130 2.16 11.18 -1.51
N GLY A 131 2.38 10.58 -0.33
CA GLY A 131 1.54 10.77 0.84
C GLY A 131 0.04 10.63 0.52
N ALA A 132 -0.70 11.73 0.61
CA ALA A 132 -2.13 11.82 0.29
C ALA A 132 -2.51 11.41 -1.15
N ASP A 133 -1.60 11.52 -2.12
CA ASP A 133 -1.88 11.24 -3.53
C ASP A 133 -2.00 9.73 -3.84
N VAL A 134 -1.72 8.89 -2.84
CA VAL A 134 -1.80 7.42 -2.94
C VAL A 134 -2.58 6.80 -1.78
N HIS A 135 -3.27 7.62 -0.98
CA HIS A 135 -4.15 7.17 0.10
C HIS A 135 -5.53 7.85 0.02
N TRP A 136 -6.59 7.12 0.33
CA TRP A 136 -8.01 7.51 0.19
C TRP A 136 -8.42 7.91 -1.23
N VAL A 137 -7.67 7.44 -2.21
CA VAL A 137 -7.84 7.69 -3.64
C VAL A 137 -7.90 6.39 -4.41
N ALA A 138 -8.36 6.45 -5.66
CA ALA A 138 -8.48 5.26 -6.51
C ALA A 138 -7.16 4.46 -6.56
N SER A 139 -6.02 5.15 -6.67
CA SER A 139 -4.69 4.55 -6.83
C SER A 139 -4.16 3.81 -5.60
N PHE A 140 -4.82 3.84 -4.43
CA PHE A 140 -4.33 3.24 -3.20
C PHE A 140 -3.87 1.78 -3.38
N LEU A 141 -4.77 0.90 -3.85
CA LEU A 141 -4.46 -0.52 -4.02
C LEU A 141 -3.42 -0.80 -5.12
N PRO A 142 -3.56 -0.29 -6.37
CA PRO A 142 -2.57 -0.56 -7.40
C PRO A 142 -1.20 0.05 -7.06
N TRP A 143 -1.16 1.24 -6.45
CA TRP A 143 0.11 1.86 -6.06
C TRP A 143 0.85 1.02 -5.01
N HIS A 144 0.16 0.56 -3.97
CA HIS A 144 0.79 -0.30 -2.97
C HIS A 144 1.17 -1.68 -3.52
N ARG A 145 0.38 -2.28 -4.43
CA ARG A 145 0.76 -3.50 -5.15
C ARG A 145 2.09 -3.30 -5.90
N GLY A 146 2.20 -2.23 -6.69
CA GLY A 146 3.45 -1.90 -7.40
C GLY A 146 4.63 -1.67 -6.46
N LEU A 147 4.40 -0.99 -5.33
CA LEU A 147 5.43 -0.80 -4.31
C LEU A 147 5.93 -2.14 -3.74
N THR A 148 5.04 -3.09 -3.44
CA THR A 148 5.44 -4.42 -2.94
C THR A 148 6.23 -5.22 -3.98
N LEU A 149 5.91 -5.10 -5.27
CA LEU A 149 6.65 -5.73 -6.36
C LEU A 149 8.06 -5.14 -6.49
N ILE A 150 8.19 -3.82 -6.41
CA ILE A 150 9.50 -3.16 -6.46
C ILE A 150 10.34 -3.56 -5.25
N TYR A 151 9.75 -3.63 -4.05
CA TYR A 151 10.43 -4.08 -2.83
C TYR A 151 10.90 -5.54 -2.92
N GLU A 152 10.04 -6.44 -3.39
CA GLU A 152 10.36 -7.84 -3.67
C GLU A 152 11.57 -7.99 -4.60
N GLN A 153 11.62 -7.17 -5.65
CA GLN A 153 12.76 -7.13 -6.57
C GLN A 153 14.05 -6.70 -5.88
N GLN A 154 14.00 -5.76 -4.92
CA GLN A 154 15.20 -5.35 -4.19
C GLN A 154 15.67 -6.43 -3.20
N LEU A 155 14.75 -7.18 -2.61
CA LEU A 155 15.07 -8.36 -1.81
C LEU A 155 15.76 -9.43 -2.67
N GLN A 156 15.25 -9.68 -3.87
CA GLN A 156 15.85 -10.62 -4.83
C GLN A 156 17.23 -10.13 -5.30
N GLU A 157 17.42 -8.83 -5.47
CA GLU A 157 18.74 -8.24 -5.71
C GLU A 157 19.71 -8.42 -4.51
N CYS A 158 19.17 -8.71 -3.33
CA CYS A 158 19.92 -9.05 -2.13
C CYS A 158 20.01 -10.56 -1.87
N GLY A 159 19.66 -11.39 -2.86
CA GLY A 159 19.80 -12.85 -2.80
C GLY A 159 18.62 -13.57 -2.13
N TYR A 160 17.48 -12.90 -1.97
CA TYR A 160 16.22 -13.57 -1.60
C TYR A 160 15.74 -14.44 -2.76
N ASP A 161 15.49 -15.73 -2.52
CA ASP A 161 15.04 -16.67 -3.56
C ASP A 161 13.51 -16.85 -3.60
N GLY A 162 12.80 -16.29 -2.60
CA GLY A 162 11.35 -16.35 -2.48
C GLY A 162 10.59 -15.18 -3.12
N LEU A 163 9.28 -15.20 -2.89
CA LEU A 163 8.38 -14.05 -3.10
C LEU A 163 8.08 -13.38 -1.76
N LEU A 164 7.74 -12.10 -1.79
CA LEU A 164 7.43 -11.33 -0.58
C LEU A 164 6.35 -12.04 0.24
N PRO A 165 6.64 -12.46 1.49
CA PRO A 165 5.65 -13.07 2.34
C PRO A 165 4.60 -12.05 2.79
N TYR A 166 3.42 -12.53 3.17
CA TYR A 166 2.37 -11.69 3.75
C TYR A 166 2.15 -12.01 5.23
N TRP A 167 1.77 -11.00 6.00
CA TRP A 167 1.28 -11.19 7.37
C TRP A 167 -0.23 -11.36 7.36
N ALA A 168 -0.69 -12.60 7.54
CA ALA A 168 -2.10 -12.97 7.60
C ALA A 168 -2.76 -12.57 8.93
N TRP A 169 -2.81 -11.26 9.20
CA TRP A 169 -3.25 -10.68 10.47
C TRP A 169 -4.69 -11.01 10.86
N GLU A 170 -5.51 -11.50 9.93
CA GLU A 170 -6.83 -12.05 10.17
C GLU A 170 -6.79 -13.34 11.01
N ASN A 171 -5.69 -14.10 10.94
CA ASN A 171 -5.50 -15.30 11.77
C ASN A 171 -5.10 -14.95 13.21
N ASP A 172 -4.52 -13.77 13.40
CA ASP A 172 -4.04 -13.27 14.68
C ASP A 172 -5.00 -12.22 15.29
N PHE A 173 -6.26 -12.18 14.85
CA PHE A 173 -7.19 -11.12 15.24
C PHE A 173 -7.42 -11.10 16.77
N ALA A 174 -7.65 -12.27 17.37
CA ALA A 174 -7.97 -12.43 18.79
C ALA A 174 -6.79 -12.18 19.74
N ASP A 175 -5.56 -12.43 19.29
CA ASP A 175 -4.35 -12.16 20.07
C ASP A 175 -3.16 -11.93 19.13
N VAL A 176 -3.02 -10.68 18.72
CA VAL A 176 -1.96 -10.27 17.79
C VAL A 176 -0.58 -10.51 18.37
N THR A 177 -0.41 -10.53 19.71
CA THR A 177 0.90 -10.65 20.36
C THR A 177 1.56 -12.01 20.13
N LYS A 178 0.78 -12.99 19.69
CA LYS A 178 1.25 -14.34 19.33
C LYS A 178 1.60 -14.50 17.86
N ALA A 179 1.42 -13.47 17.04
CA ALA A 179 1.69 -13.56 15.62
C ALA A 179 3.18 -13.90 15.36
N PRO A 180 3.49 -14.84 14.45
CA PRO A 180 4.88 -15.24 14.17
C PRO A 180 5.78 -14.12 13.64
N VAL A 181 5.20 -13.01 13.19
CA VAL A 181 5.96 -11.81 12.78
C VAL A 181 6.72 -11.14 13.93
N TRP A 182 6.36 -11.41 15.19
CA TRP A 182 7.03 -10.87 16.38
C TRP A 182 8.21 -11.71 16.87
N ASP A 183 8.80 -12.52 15.99
CA ASP A 183 9.95 -13.35 16.32
C ASP A 183 11.21 -12.50 16.51
N GLY A 184 11.84 -12.60 17.68
CA GLY A 184 13.05 -11.88 18.05
C GLY A 184 14.36 -12.59 17.66
N ASP A 185 14.30 -13.75 16.98
CA ASP A 185 15.49 -14.46 16.51
C ASP A 185 16.40 -13.53 15.66
N MET A 186 17.67 -13.39 16.04
CA MET A 186 18.58 -12.41 15.45
C MET A 186 18.93 -12.68 13.97
N ASP A 187 18.69 -13.89 13.48
CA ASP A 187 19.03 -14.31 12.13
C ASP A 187 17.81 -14.44 11.22
N ALA A 188 16.66 -14.81 11.76
CA ALA A 188 15.44 -15.09 10.98
C ALA A 188 14.21 -14.26 11.39
N GLY A 189 14.23 -13.66 12.58
CA GLY A 189 13.10 -12.92 13.15
C GLY A 189 13.04 -11.46 12.70
N LEU A 190 11.82 -10.91 12.59
CA LEU A 190 11.60 -9.50 12.23
C LEU A 190 11.67 -8.56 13.44
N GLY A 191 12.00 -9.09 14.62
CA GLY A 191 12.05 -8.37 15.89
C GLY A 191 10.73 -8.47 16.65
N SER A 192 10.79 -8.27 17.96
CA SER A 192 9.65 -8.30 18.86
C SER A 192 8.88 -6.97 18.84
N LEU A 193 8.04 -6.76 19.86
CA LEU A 193 7.10 -5.64 19.98
C LEU A 193 7.75 -4.30 20.34
N GLY A 194 9.08 -4.24 20.44
CA GLY A 194 9.84 -3.08 20.90
C GLY A 194 10.10 -3.09 22.41
N HIS A 195 11.27 -2.58 22.79
CA HIS A 195 11.71 -2.45 24.18
C HIS A 195 11.46 -1.04 24.70
N THR A 196 10.73 -0.93 25.81
CA THR A 196 10.46 0.36 26.44
C THR A 196 11.62 0.84 27.30
N ASP A 197 12.39 1.79 26.78
CA ASP A 197 13.46 2.49 27.50
C ASP A 197 13.15 3.99 27.60
N MET A 198 12.61 4.40 28.75
CA MET A 198 12.22 5.80 28.99
C MET A 198 13.44 6.74 29.14
N ASP A 199 14.64 6.21 29.33
CA ASP A 199 15.88 7.00 29.37
C ASP A 199 16.35 7.39 27.96
N ARG A 200 15.73 6.84 26.92
CA ARG A 200 15.96 7.15 25.51
C ARG A 200 14.66 7.58 24.84
N PRO A 201 14.17 8.81 25.05
CA PRO A 201 12.84 9.24 24.60
C PRO A 201 12.60 9.08 23.08
N LEU A 202 13.63 9.21 22.24
CA LEU A 202 13.54 8.98 20.78
C LEU A 202 13.51 7.49 20.38
N ASN A 203 13.90 6.58 21.28
CA ASN A 203 13.98 5.13 21.09
C ASN A 203 13.22 4.37 22.19
N ALA A 204 12.23 5.02 22.82
CA ALA A 204 11.53 4.50 23.99
C ALA A 204 10.61 3.31 23.66
N SER A 205 10.63 2.81 22.43
CA SER A 205 9.97 1.56 22.02
C SER A 205 10.75 0.87 20.91
N ALA A 206 12.09 0.96 20.95
CA ALA A 206 12.96 0.46 19.90
C ALA A 206 12.95 -1.07 19.82
N VAL A 207 12.94 -1.62 18.61
CA VAL A 207 13.21 -3.02 18.35
C VAL A 207 14.70 -3.27 18.62
N VAL A 208 15.00 -4.15 19.59
CA VAL A 208 16.37 -4.44 20.06
C VAL A 208 16.80 -5.88 19.77
N ASP A 209 15.98 -6.62 19.02
CA ASP A 209 16.15 -8.01 18.62
C ASP A 209 15.74 -8.19 17.15
N GLY A 210 15.85 -9.41 16.62
CA GLY A 210 15.61 -9.67 15.21
C GLY A 210 16.66 -9.07 14.27
N VAL A 211 16.40 -9.19 12.98
CA VAL A 211 17.32 -8.74 11.91
C VAL A 211 17.49 -7.21 11.81
N PHE A 212 16.73 -6.45 12.61
CA PHE A 212 16.80 -4.98 12.67
C PHE A 212 17.33 -4.43 14.00
N ALA A 213 17.69 -5.28 14.97
CA ALA A 213 18.18 -4.86 16.29
C ALA A 213 19.25 -3.75 16.26
N ASN A 214 20.12 -3.79 15.24
CA ASN A 214 21.25 -2.89 15.09
C ASN A 214 21.12 -1.93 13.90
N TYR A 215 19.96 -1.87 13.24
CA TYR A 215 19.73 -0.98 12.11
C TYR A 215 19.44 0.44 12.62
N ASP A 216 20.17 1.44 12.11
CA ASP A 216 19.91 2.86 12.39
C ASP A 216 19.22 3.49 11.19
N ILE A 217 18.02 4.02 11.42
CA ILE A 217 17.29 4.80 10.44
C ILE A 217 17.72 6.24 10.62
N THR A 218 18.23 6.86 9.56
CA THR A 218 18.68 8.26 9.57
C THR A 218 17.75 9.19 8.78
N TYR A 219 16.67 8.65 8.22
CA TYR A 219 15.66 9.40 7.49
C TYR A 219 14.27 9.10 8.06
N THR A 220 13.49 10.09 8.49
CA THR A 220 13.72 11.55 8.43
C THR A 220 14.56 12.13 9.58
N TYR A 221 14.84 11.33 10.61
CA TYR A 221 15.67 11.65 11.77
C TYR A 221 16.35 10.37 12.27
N ASP A 222 17.36 10.51 13.13
CA ASP A 222 18.11 9.36 13.66
C ASP A 222 17.31 8.61 14.74
N HIS A 223 16.98 7.36 14.49
CA HIS A 223 16.30 6.45 15.42
C HIS A 223 16.51 4.97 15.07
N LYS A 224 16.11 4.09 16.00
CA LYS A 224 15.89 2.66 15.73
C LYS A 224 14.44 2.45 15.34
N ILE A 225 14.13 1.34 14.65
CA ILE A 225 12.74 0.94 14.39
C ILE A 225 11.97 0.97 15.71
N GLY A 226 10.93 1.79 15.78
CA GLY A 226 10.02 1.89 16.89
C GLY A 226 8.81 1.02 16.66
N ARG A 227 8.49 0.13 17.61
CA ARG A 227 7.21 -0.56 17.68
C ARG A 227 6.60 -0.30 19.03
N ARG A 228 5.37 0.21 19.03
CA ARG A 228 4.67 0.56 20.26
C ARG A 228 3.29 -0.04 20.19
N LEU A 229 3.24 -1.35 20.43
CA LEU A 229 1.99 -2.10 20.31
C LEU A 229 0.90 -1.42 21.16
N ARG A 230 -0.06 -0.81 20.48
CA ARG A 230 -1.11 -0.01 21.11
C ARG A 230 -2.18 -0.96 21.62
N SER A 231 -2.03 -1.39 22.86
CA SER A 231 -3.08 -2.11 23.59
C SER A 231 -4.11 -1.16 24.23
N ASN A 232 -3.76 0.12 24.42
CA ASN A 232 -4.60 1.14 25.05
C ASN A 232 -4.22 2.55 24.57
N PHE A 233 -5.20 3.39 24.23
CA PHE A 233 -4.95 4.81 23.96
C PHE A 233 -4.97 5.70 25.24
N TYR A 234 -5.07 5.13 26.45
CA TYR A 234 -4.98 5.89 27.70
C TYR A 234 -4.57 5.03 28.91
N PRO A 235 -3.63 5.47 29.77
CA PRO A 235 -3.45 4.85 31.10
C PRO A 235 -4.72 5.07 31.94
N GLY A 236 -5.43 3.99 32.28
CA GLY A 236 -6.62 4.02 33.15
C GLY A 236 -7.96 4.39 32.49
N GLY A 237 -8.03 4.49 31.16
CA GLY A 237 -9.29 4.68 30.43
C GLY A 237 -10.06 3.37 30.20
N PRO A 238 -11.37 3.42 29.90
CA PRO A 238 -12.13 2.22 29.51
C PRO A 238 -11.54 1.58 28.25
N ASN A 239 -11.51 0.24 28.22
CA ASN A 239 -10.84 -0.60 27.22
C ASN A 239 -11.58 -0.60 25.86
N ILE A 240 -11.55 0.52 25.16
CA ILE A 240 -12.26 0.71 23.87
C ILE A 240 -11.29 0.59 22.69
N ALA A 241 -9.99 0.89 22.87
CA ALA A 241 -8.99 0.90 21.79
C ALA A 241 -8.40 -0.49 21.42
N GLY A 242 -8.33 -1.44 22.35
CA GLY A 242 -7.93 -2.83 22.00
C GLY A 242 -8.97 -3.51 21.10
N LYS A 243 -10.25 -3.37 21.45
CA LYS A 243 -11.37 -3.86 20.62
C LYS A 243 -11.47 -3.17 19.27
N TYR A 244 -11.10 -1.88 19.20
CA TYR A 244 -11.07 -1.13 17.96
C TYR A 244 -10.15 -1.82 16.94
N PHE A 245 -8.86 -2.03 17.24
CA PHE A 245 -7.93 -2.67 16.32
C PHE A 245 -8.15 -4.18 16.11
N GLU A 246 -8.78 -4.85 17.06
CA GLU A 246 -9.26 -6.23 16.90
C GLU A 246 -10.39 -6.31 15.87
N TYR A 247 -11.38 -5.41 15.98
CA TYR A 247 -12.54 -5.37 15.09
C TYR A 247 -12.14 -5.17 13.63
N GLY A 248 -11.22 -4.25 13.34
CA GLY A 248 -10.78 -4.02 11.96
C GLY A 248 -10.06 -5.20 11.30
N ARG A 249 -9.72 -6.23 12.07
CA ARG A 249 -9.11 -7.49 11.59
C ARG A 249 -10.00 -8.70 11.83
N SER A 250 -11.20 -8.50 12.35
CA SER A 250 -12.12 -9.57 12.69
C SER A 250 -12.74 -10.17 11.42
N PRO A 251 -13.14 -11.45 11.46
CA PRO A 251 -13.85 -12.07 10.35
C PRO A 251 -15.10 -11.30 9.90
N GLU A 252 -15.82 -10.66 10.82
CA GLU A 252 -17.03 -9.89 10.54
C GLU A 252 -16.72 -8.64 9.73
N TRP A 253 -15.70 -7.87 10.11
CA TRP A 253 -15.28 -6.69 9.34
C TRP A 253 -14.74 -7.07 7.97
N ILE A 254 -13.94 -8.14 7.90
CA ILE A 254 -13.41 -8.67 6.63
C ILE A 254 -14.55 -9.04 5.69
N GLN A 255 -15.57 -9.75 6.19
CA GLN A 255 -16.76 -10.07 5.41
C GLN A 255 -17.50 -8.81 4.93
N TYR A 256 -17.61 -7.79 5.78
CA TYR A 256 -18.33 -6.57 5.48
C TYR A 256 -17.72 -5.78 4.32
N TYR A 257 -16.43 -5.43 4.37
CA TYR A 257 -15.85 -4.69 3.23
C TYR A 257 -15.71 -5.56 1.98
N GLN A 258 -15.51 -6.88 2.15
CA GLN A 258 -15.46 -7.80 1.02
C GLN A 258 -16.82 -7.93 0.32
N SER A 259 -17.96 -7.69 0.99
CA SER A 259 -19.27 -7.87 0.38
C SER A 259 -19.63 -6.80 -0.65
N PHE A 260 -18.89 -5.69 -0.73
CA PHE A 260 -19.17 -4.64 -1.70
C PHE A 260 -18.80 -5.08 -3.12
N ASP A 261 -19.68 -4.79 -4.08
CA ASP A 261 -19.47 -5.17 -5.49
C ASP A 261 -18.58 -4.21 -6.26
N ASN A 262 -18.42 -2.99 -5.74
CA ASN A 262 -17.71 -1.90 -6.42
C ASN A 262 -16.38 -1.60 -5.72
N TYR A 263 -15.39 -1.23 -6.53
CA TYR A 263 -14.00 -1.04 -6.12
C TYR A 263 -13.84 0.09 -5.09
N LEU A 264 -14.57 1.19 -5.23
CA LEU A 264 -14.43 2.37 -4.37
C LEU A 264 -14.85 2.05 -2.93
N ASN A 265 -15.98 1.37 -2.75
CA ASN A 265 -16.43 1.00 -1.41
C ASN A 265 -15.52 -0.06 -0.78
N PHE A 266 -15.11 -1.06 -1.56
CA PHE A 266 -14.15 -2.08 -1.10
C PHE A 266 -12.83 -1.44 -0.66
N SER A 267 -12.19 -0.66 -1.55
CA SER A 267 -10.87 -0.07 -1.31
C SER A 267 -10.90 0.92 -0.15
N THR A 268 -11.93 1.76 -0.05
CA THR A 268 -12.11 2.71 1.05
C THR A 268 -12.22 2.03 2.41
N LEU A 269 -13.08 1.02 2.52
CA LEU A 269 -13.32 0.33 3.79
C LEU A 269 -12.14 -0.57 4.19
N LEU A 270 -11.41 -1.09 3.21
CA LEU A 270 -10.15 -1.81 3.46
C LEU A 270 -9.05 -0.85 3.94
N GLU A 271 -8.94 0.34 3.34
CA GLU A 271 -7.89 1.32 3.61
C GLU A 271 -8.06 2.04 4.95
N GLY A 272 -9.21 2.68 5.20
CA GLY A 272 -9.32 3.57 6.36
C GLY A 272 -10.36 4.65 6.25
N TYR A 273 -10.69 5.15 7.44
CA TYR A 273 -11.52 6.31 7.77
C TYR A 273 -11.74 7.30 6.61
N ASP A 274 -12.96 7.34 6.08
CA ASP A 274 -13.48 8.48 5.33
C ASP A 274 -14.31 9.32 6.32
N PRO A 275 -13.88 10.54 6.74
CA PRO A 275 -14.55 11.35 7.74
C PRO A 275 -15.99 11.73 7.38
N LEU A 276 -16.38 11.61 6.11
CA LEU A 276 -17.74 11.87 5.64
C LEU A 276 -18.57 10.61 5.42
N ASP A 277 -17.96 9.43 5.50
CA ASP A 277 -18.71 8.18 5.38
C ASP A 277 -19.39 7.87 6.73
N PRO A 278 -20.73 7.82 6.82
CA PRO A 278 -21.40 7.42 8.06
C PRO A 278 -21.01 6.00 8.52
N ARG A 279 -20.44 5.15 7.65
CA ARG A 279 -19.85 3.85 7.99
C ARG A 279 -18.53 3.98 8.77
N ALA A 280 -17.90 5.15 8.81
CA ALA A 280 -16.69 5.42 9.59
C ALA A 280 -16.89 5.27 11.11
N PHE A 281 -18.14 5.21 11.57
CA PHE A 281 -18.50 4.91 12.96
C PHE A 281 -18.32 3.43 13.35
N LEU A 282 -18.09 2.53 12.38
CA LEU A 282 -18.12 1.08 12.62
C LEU A 282 -16.82 0.49 13.17
N GLY A 283 -15.67 1.16 13.07
CA GLY A 283 -14.39 0.66 13.56
C GLY A 283 -13.22 1.05 12.63
N PRO A 284 -11.96 0.70 12.96
CA PRO A 284 -10.85 0.93 12.04
C PRO A 284 -10.94 -0.05 10.88
N SER A 285 -10.54 0.41 9.70
CA SER A 285 -10.29 -0.47 8.56
C SER A 285 -9.19 -1.49 8.86
N SER A 286 -9.05 -2.53 8.04
CA SER A 286 -7.96 -3.49 8.25
C SER A 286 -6.57 -2.90 8.01
N HIS A 287 -6.40 -2.06 7.00
CA HIS A 287 -5.13 -1.38 6.74
C HIS A 287 -4.77 -0.41 7.88
N GLY A 288 -5.67 0.49 8.24
CA GLY A 288 -5.47 1.45 9.32
C GLY A 288 -5.25 0.78 10.68
N SER A 289 -5.94 -0.35 10.94
CA SER A 289 -5.77 -1.11 12.17
C SER A 289 -4.35 -1.55 12.39
N ILE A 290 -3.69 -2.11 11.37
CA ILE A 290 -2.35 -2.70 11.52
C ILE A 290 -1.29 -1.63 11.74
N HIS A 291 -1.34 -0.54 10.97
CA HIS A 291 -0.47 0.61 11.14
C HIS A 291 -0.58 1.17 12.56
N LEU A 292 -1.81 1.46 13.00
CA LEU A 292 -2.06 2.06 14.32
C LEU A 292 -1.79 1.10 15.48
N LEU A 293 -2.11 -0.18 15.33
CA LEU A 293 -1.86 -1.21 16.33
C LEU A 293 -0.38 -1.41 16.57
N THR A 294 0.41 -1.53 15.50
CA THR A 294 1.87 -1.73 15.62
C THR A 294 2.53 -0.51 16.26
N GLY A 295 2.05 0.69 15.96
CA GLY A 295 2.55 1.93 16.54
C GLY A 295 4.00 2.23 16.12
N GLY A 296 4.60 3.28 16.67
CA GLY A 296 5.96 3.68 16.30
C GLY A 296 6.02 4.02 14.82
N ASP A 297 7.00 3.48 14.08
CA ASP A 297 7.18 3.84 12.66
C ASP A 297 6.00 3.44 11.79
N MET A 298 5.35 2.32 12.12
CA MET A 298 4.14 1.86 11.43
C MET A 298 2.94 2.82 11.58
N ALA A 299 2.94 3.74 12.56
CA ALA A 299 1.84 4.68 12.76
C ALA A 299 2.17 6.08 12.25
N THR A 300 1.43 6.53 11.22
CA THR A 300 1.57 7.86 10.59
C THR A 300 1.53 9.04 11.58
N GLY A 301 0.72 8.94 12.64
CA GLY A 301 0.59 9.96 13.68
C GLY A 301 1.79 10.12 14.60
N ASP A 302 2.72 9.14 14.61
CA ASP A 302 3.92 9.18 15.43
C ASP A 302 5.15 9.64 14.61
N THR A 303 5.18 9.43 13.28
CA THR A 303 6.46 9.46 12.52
C THR A 303 6.42 10.05 11.10
N ASN A 304 5.44 10.91 10.75
CA ASN A 304 5.42 11.65 9.47
C ASN A 304 5.42 10.76 8.20
N ASN A 305 4.62 9.68 8.20
CA ASN A 305 4.49 8.68 7.12
C ASN A 305 5.77 7.90 6.81
N THR A 306 6.49 7.44 7.83
CA THR A 306 7.69 6.62 7.67
C THR A 306 7.44 5.12 7.88
N SER A 307 6.19 4.66 7.74
CA SER A 307 5.83 3.25 7.97
C SER A 307 6.65 2.21 7.18
N PRO A 308 7.13 2.46 5.95
CA PRO A 308 8.04 1.53 5.27
C PRO A 308 9.41 1.33 5.95
N ALA A 309 9.74 2.11 6.98
CA ALA A 309 10.95 1.92 7.77
C ALA A 309 10.92 0.58 8.52
N ASP A 310 9.73 0.12 8.90
CA ASP A 310 9.52 -1.22 9.45
C ASP A 310 9.21 -2.20 8.30
N PRO A 311 9.96 -3.30 8.12
CA PRO A 311 9.68 -4.32 7.10
C PRO A 311 8.26 -4.89 7.20
N LEU A 312 7.63 -4.84 8.37
CA LEU A 312 6.24 -5.29 8.56
C LEU A 312 5.26 -4.52 7.67
N PHE A 313 5.60 -3.31 7.24
CA PHE A 313 4.86 -2.57 6.22
C PHE A 313 4.62 -3.41 4.97
N PHE A 314 5.67 -4.05 4.45
CA PHE A 314 5.58 -4.80 3.20
C PHE A 314 4.84 -6.11 3.36
N LEU A 315 5.00 -6.80 4.49
CA LEU A 315 4.21 -8.00 4.82
C LEU A 315 2.72 -7.64 5.02
N HIS A 316 2.45 -6.51 5.66
CA HIS A 316 1.10 -5.99 5.85
C HIS A 316 0.46 -5.66 4.50
N HIS A 317 1.14 -4.90 3.65
CA HIS A 317 0.65 -4.50 2.32
C HIS A 317 0.57 -5.67 1.34
N ALA A 318 1.39 -6.71 1.48
CA ALA A 318 1.19 -7.97 0.78
C ALA A 318 -0.12 -8.66 1.20
N ASN A 319 -0.56 -8.53 2.46
CA ASN A 319 -1.87 -9.03 2.85
C ASN A 319 -3.02 -8.10 2.44
N VAL A 320 -2.82 -6.77 2.41
CA VAL A 320 -3.79 -5.83 1.80
C VAL A 320 -4.02 -6.21 0.33
N ASP A 321 -2.93 -6.46 -0.39
CA ASP A 321 -2.96 -6.92 -1.78
C ASP A 321 -3.65 -8.28 -1.94
N ARG A 322 -3.37 -9.23 -1.03
CA ARG A 322 -4.07 -10.52 -0.96
C ARG A 322 -5.58 -10.37 -0.79
N HIS A 323 -6.02 -9.44 0.07
CA HIS A 323 -7.43 -9.17 0.28
C HIS A 323 -8.08 -8.53 -0.94
N TRP A 324 -7.38 -7.65 -1.65
CA TRP A 324 -7.83 -7.12 -2.94
C TRP A 324 -7.94 -8.22 -3.99
N MET A 325 -6.93 -9.07 -4.14
CA MET A 325 -7.00 -10.19 -5.06
C MET A 325 -8.15 -11.14 -4.72
N ALA A 326 -8.38 -11.46 -3.44
CA ALA A 326 -9.53 -12.27 -3.03
C ALA A 326 -10.87 -11.62 -3.41
N TRP A 327 -10.99 -10.29 -3.30
CA TRP A 327 -12.16 -9.54 -3.76
C TRP A 327 -12.36 -9.64 -5.28
N GLN A 328 -11.27 -9.48 -6.05
CA GLN A 328 -11.27 -9.58 -7.51
C GLN A 328 -11.70 -10.98 -7.97
N MET A 329 -11.17 -12.02 -7.34
CA MET A 329 -11.38 -13.41 -7.77
C MET A 329 -12.79 -13.95 -7.47
N ARG A 330 -13.56 -13.29 -6.61
CA ARG A 330 -14.97 -13.66 -6.32
C ARG A 330 -15.92 -13.40 -7.48
N ASP A 331 -15.60 -12.41 -8.30
CA ASP A 331 -16.33 -12.10 -9.53
C ASP A 331 -15.32 -11.58 -10.56
N LYS A 332 -14.45 -12.50 -11.00
CA LYS A 332 -13.31 -12.19 -11.88
C LYS A 332 -13.74 -11.44 -13.14
N GLU A 333 -14.90 -11.76 -13.69
CA GLU A 333 -15.42 -11.12 -14.91
C GLU A 333 -15.66 -9.61 -14.72
N ASN A 334 -16.22 -9.20 -13.58
CA ASN A 334 -16.55 -7.80 -13.33
C ASN A 334 -15.51 -7.06 -12.49
N ARG A 335 -14.73 -7.75 -11.67
CA ARG A 335 -13.87 -7.14 -10.63
C ARG A 335 -12.38 -7.14 -10.93
N LEU A 336 -11.90 -8.01 -11.81
CA LEU A 336 -10.45 -8.12 -12.09
C LEU A 336 -9.85 -6.79 -12.56
N TYR A 337 -10.57 -6.05 -13.40
CA TYR A 337 -10.17 -4.74 -13.89
C TYR A 337 -11.04 -3.60 -13.31
N ALA A 338 -11.80 -3.86 -12.23
CA ALA A 338 -12.56 -2.78 -11.60
C ALA A 338 -11.59 -1.76 -10.97
N TYR A 339 -11.67 -0.51 -11.44
CA TYR A 339 -10.89 0.61 -10.96
C TYR A 339 -11.74 1.88 -11.02
N GLU A 340 -12.06 2.44 -9.86
CA GLU A 340 -12.97 3.59 -9.76
C GLU A 340 -12.62 4.49 -8.56
N GLY A 341 -13.24 5.66 -8.51
CA GLY A 341 -12.97 6.69 -7.51
C GLY A 341 -12.25 7.89 -8.12
N ASN A 342 -11.68 8.73 -7.28
CA ASN A 342 -11.00 9.96 -7.72
C ASN A 342 -9.52 9.95 -7.34
N THR A 343 -8.74 10.77 -8.04
CA THR A 343 -7.28 10.87 -7.85
C THR A 343 -6.85 11.76 -6.67
N GLN A 344 -7.77 12.46 -6.00
CA GLN A 344 -7.43 13.32 -4.86
C GLN A 344 -8.42 13.14 -3.70
N TYR A 345 -7.89 13.32 -2.50
CA TYR A 345 -8.66 13.30 -1.27
C TYR A 345 -8.45 14.60 -0.49
N ASP A 346 -9.52 15.35 -0.23
CA ASP A 346 -9.44 16.53 0.61
C ASP A 346 -9.71 16.16 2.06
N PHE A 347 -8.66 16.15 2.89
CA PHE A 347 -8.76 15.84 4.32
C PHE A 347 -9.54 16.88 5.13
N THR A 348 -9.69 18.10 4.63
CA THR A 348 -10.41 19.18 5.33
C THR A 348 -11.91 18.98 5.20
N THR A 349 -12.35 18.60 3.99
CA THR A 349 -13.76 18.43 3.68
C THR A 349 -14.20 16.97 3.72
N GLY A 350 -13.26 16.01 3.68
CA GLY A 350 -13.50 14.57 3.46
C GLY A 350 -14.04 14.26 2.06
N ILE A 351 -13.97 15.21 1.12
CA ILE A 351 -14.49 15.04 -0.23
C ILE A 351 -13.42 14.39 -1.11
N ARG A 352 -13.82 13.32 -1.81
CA ARG A 352 -13.06 12.79 -2.95
C ARG A 352 -13.22 13.73 -4.12
N ALA A 353 -12.15 14.38 -4.51
CA ALA A 353 -12.10 15.36 -5.59
C ALA A 353 -11.05 14.95 -6.63
N GLY A 354 -10.89 15.73 -7.69
CA GLY A 354 -9.90 15.47 -8.72
C GLY A 354 -10.50 14.76 -9.94
N ILE A 355 -9.63 14.05 -10.67
CA ILE A 355 -10.00 13.37 -11.92
C ILE A 355 -10.54 11.99 -11.55
N ASN A 356 -11.54 11.50 -12.30
CA ASN A 356 -11.97 10.12 -12.16
C ASN A 356 -10.80 9.17 -12.43
N ALA A 357 -10.82 8.02 -11.76
CA ALA A 357 -9.91 6.92 -11.99
C ALA A 357 -9.75 6.64 -13.50
N ASP A 358 -8.50 6.59 -13.96
CA ASP A 358 -8.12 6.22 -15.31
C ASP A 358 -7.08 5.10 -15.23
N GLU A 359 -7.37 3.96 -15.84
CA GLU A 359 -6.47 2.81 -15.82
C GLU A 359 -5.18 3.04 -16.63
N ASP A 360 -5.20 4.03 -17.54
CA ASP A 360 -4.02 4.51 -18.27
C ASP A 360 -3.15 5.45 -17.41
N GLN A 361 -3.59 5.83 -16.20
CA GLN A 361 -2.83 6.64 -15.26
C GLN A 361 -1.51 5.92 -14.92
N VAL A 362 -0.40 6.60 -15.22
CA VAL A 362 0.95 6.16 -14.82
C VAL A 362 1.16 6.48 -13.34
N LEU A 363 1.54 5.45 -12.58
CA LEU A 363 1.89 5.56 -11.18
C LEU A 363 3.38 5.86 -11.03
N TYR A 364 3.68 6.77 -10.11
CA TYR A 364 5.04 7.20 -9.86
C TYR A 364 5.66 6.44 -8.70
N TYR A 365 6.84 5.89 -8.96
CA TYR A 365 7.65 5.10 -8.02
C TYR A 365 9.10 5.58 -8.02
N GLY A 366 9.29 6.88 -8.25
CA GLY A 366 10.60 7.46 -8.51
C GLY A 366 11.31 6.85 -9.72
N SER A 367 12.62 7.06 -9.80
CA SER A 367 13.49 6.38 -10.77
C SER A 367 13.91 4.97 -10.33
N ALA A 368 13.10 4.27 -9.53
CA ALA A 368 13.43 2.93 -9.05
C ALA A 368 13.57 1.95 -10.24
N PRO A 369 14.53 1.01 -10.20
CA PRO A 369 14.66 0.01 -11.26
C PRO A 369 13.34 -0.75 -11.48
N GLY A 370 12.91 -0.85 -12.74
CA GLY A 370 11.66 -1.52 -13.10
C GLY A 370 10.37 -0.74 -12.84
N SER A 371 10.45 0.47 -12.28
CA SER A 371 9.27 1.23 -11.87
C SER A 371 8.77 2.27 -12.89
N LYS A 372 9.51 2.42 -13.99
CA LYS A 372 9.24 3.42 -15.02
C LYS A 372 7.93 3.13 -15.76
N ASN A 373 7.03 4.11 -15.75
CA ASN A 373 5.80 4.14 -16.54
C ASN A 373 4.82 2.97 -16.28
N ILE A 374 4.76 2.44 -15.06
CA ILE A 374 3.75 1.42 -14.73
C ILE A 374 2.38 2.10 -14.69
N ALA A 375 1.51 1.78 -15.64
CA ALA A 375 0.13 2.24 -15.61
C ALA A 375 -0.71 1.36 -14.67
N VAL A 376 -1.80 1.92 -14.13
CA VAL A 376 -2.71 1.18 -13.24
C VAL A 376 -3.15 -0.15 -13.85
N LYS A 377 -3.53 -0.16 -15.13
CA LYS A 377 -3.95 -1.38 -15.87
C LYS A 377 -2.95 -2.54 -15.79
N HIS A 378 -1.65 -2.25 -15.68
CA HIS A 378 -0.62 -3.27 -15.56
C HIS A 378 -0.58 -3.90 -14.17
N LEU A 379 -1.24 -3.30 -13.18
CA LEU A 379 -1.28 -3.75 -11.78
C LEU A 379 -2.64 -4.34 -11.41
N LEU A 380 -3.65 -4.28 -12.28
CA LEU A 380 -4.99 -4.78 -11.97
C LEU A 380 -5.06 -6.32 -11.94
N SER A 381 -4.30 -7.03 -12.79
CA SER A 381 -4.26 -8.50 -12.80
C SER A 381 -2.88 -9.05 -12.40
N PRO A 382 -2.70 -9.56 -11.16
CA PRO A 382 -1.43 -10.14 -10.70
C PRO A 382 -0.99 -11.38 -11.48
N GLU A 383 -1.92 -12.30 -11.73
CA GLU A 383 -1.61 -13.56 -12.40
C GLU A 383 -1.20 -13.30 -13.85
N ASP A 384 -1.92 -12.44 -14.54
CA ASP A 384 -1.62 -12.13 -15.92
C ASP A 384 -0.37 -11.24 -16.03
N SER A 385 -0.28 -10.15 -15.26
CA SER A 385 0.78 -9.16 -15.46
C SER A 385 2.09 -9.48 -14.74
N TRP A 386 2.04 -10.16 -13.59
CA TRP A 386 3.20 -10.29 -12.70
C TRP A 386 3.47 -11.71 -12.23
N CYS A 387 2.74 -12.71 -12.75
CA CYS A 387 2.99 -14.13 -12.53
C CYS A 387 2.94 -14.56 -11.05
N TYR A 388 2.12 -13.90 -10.23
CA TYR A 388 1.95 -14.31 -8.84
C TYR A 388 0.49 -14.37 -8.40
N THR A 389 0.25 -15.19 -7.38
CA THR A 389 -0.99 -15.33 -6.63
C THR A 389 -0.65 -15.46 -5.14
N TYR A 390 -1.64 -15.70 -4.30
CA TYR A 390 -1.44 -15.92 -2.86
C TYR A 390 -1.89 -17.31 -2.45
N THR A 391 -1.16 -17.90 -1.50
CA THR A 391 -1.70 -19.07 -0.81
C THR A 391 -2.98 -18.71 -0.08
N ASP A 392 -3.91 -19.66 -0.01
CA ASP A 392 -5.10 -19.58 0.82
C ASP A 392 -6.01 -18.37 0.52
N LEU A 393 -6.11 -17.93 -0.75
CA LEU A 393 -7.05 -16.86 -1.14
C LEU A 393 -8.50 -17.19 -0.73
N ASP A 394 -8.87 -18.47 -0.80
CA ASP A 394 -10.17 -18.99 -0.38
C ASP A 394 -10.41 -18.90 1.14
N LYS A 395 -9.36 -18.67 1.94
CA LYS A 395 -9.46 -18.47 3.40
C LYS A 395 -9.64 -17.02 3.82
N VAL A 396 -9.45 -16.05 2.92
CA VAL A 396 -9.74 -14.62 3.22
C VAL A 396 -11.21 -14.45 3.60
N ILE A 397 -12.10 -15.25 3.02
CA ILE A 397 -13.53 -15.31 3.39
C ILE A 397 -13.95 -16.78 3.47
N PRO A 398 -14.23 -17.32 4.66
CA PRO A 398 -14.67 -18.71 4.79
C PRO A 398 -15.96 -19.02 4.02
N LYS A 399 -16.02 -20.19 3.38
CA LYS A 399 -17.16 -20.75 2.59
C LYS A 399 -18.54 -20.69 3.24
N PHE A 400 -18.64 -20.44 4.55
CA PHE A 400 -19.88 -20.47 5.32
C PHE A 400 -20.94 -19.43 4.86
N TRP A 401 -20.57 -18.46 4.01
CA TRP A 401 -21.48 -17.38 3.60
C TRP A 401 -21.89 -17.36 2.12
N GLU A 402 -21.34 -18.24 1.27
CA GLU A 402 -21.87 -18.45 -0.09
C GLU A 402 -23.34 -18.94 -0.07
N ALA A 403 -23.79 -19.47 1.07
CA ALA A 403 -25.17 -19.86 1.33
C ALA A 403 -26.07 -18.74 1.89
N ARG A 404 -25.57 -17.49 2.02
CA ARG A 404 -26.37 -16.32 2.44
C ARG A 404 -26.41 -15.19 1.40
N THR A 405 -25.76 -15.35 0.26
CA THR A 405 -25.80 -14.36 -0.83
C THR A 405 -27.19 -14.23 -1.47
N ASP A 406 -28.07 -15.19 -1.24
CA ASP A 406 -29.51 -15.13 -1.53
C ASP A 406 -30.29 -14.21 -0.57
N ALA A 407 -29.73 -13.83 0.58
CA ALA A 407 -30.37 -12.94 1.55
C ALA A 407 -30.03 -11.44 1.36
N PHE A 408 -28.91 -11.11 0.69
CA PHE A 408 -28.47 -9.73 0.47
C PHE A 408 -28.68 -9.20 -0.96
N SER A 409 -29.26 -10.01 -1.86
CA SER A 409 -29.72 -9.53 -3.17
C SER A 409 -30.95 -8.60 -3.07
N GLY A 410 -31.51 -8.41 -1.88
CA GLY A 410 -32.39 -7.31 -1.56
C GLY A 410 -31.61 -6.26 -0.78
N ALA A 411 -31.55 -5.03 -1.31
CA ALA A 411 -31.21 -3.85 -0.53
C ALA A 411 -32.22 -3.74 0.64
N GLY A 412 -31.91 -4.39 1.76
CA GLY A 412 -32.64 -4.27 3.01
C GLY A 412 -31.98 -3.20 3.85
N GLU A 413 -32.77 -2.23 4.29
CA GLU A 413 -32.35 -1.17 5.21
C GLU A 413 -31.51 -1.74 6.36
N ILE A 414 -30.36 -1.11 6.60
CA ILE A 414 -29.55 -1.38 7.79
C ILE A 414 -30.44 -1.10 9.00
N ASP A 415 -30.71 -2.13 9.79
CA ASP A 415 -31.39 -2.03 11.06
C ASP A 415 -30.57 -1.13 11.99
N GLN A 416 -31.07 0.09 12.22
CA GLN A 416 -30.38 1.10 13.02
C GLN A 416 -30.27 0.69 14.50
N ASP A 417 -31.06 -0.28 14.95
CA ASP A 417 -31.03 -0.77 16.32
C ASP A 417 -29.93 -1.82 16.56
N ALA A 418 -29.33 -2.37 15.49
CA ALA A 418 -28.19 -3.30 15.59
C ALA A 418 -26.83 -2.59 15.77
N VAL A 419 -26.80 -1.25 15.61
CA VAL A 419 -25.57 -0.44 15.63
C VAL A 419 -25.37 0.28 16.97
N ASN A 420 -26.25 0.09 17.95
CA ASN A 420 -26.18 0.83 19.22
C ASN A 420 -26.36 -0.08 20.45
N PRO A 421 -25.27 -0.57 21.07
CA PRO A 421 -25.25 -0.91 22.49
C PRO A 421 -24.91 0.32 23.36
#